data_AF-A0A4R2KE09-F1
#
_entry.id   AF-A0A4R2KE09-F1
#
_cell.length_a   1.000
_cell.length_b   1.000
_cell.length_c   1.000
_cell.angle_alpha   90.00
_cell.angle_beta   90.00
_cell.angle_gamma   90.00
#
_symmetry.space_group_name_H-M   'P 1'
#
loop_
_entity.id
_entity.type
_entity.pdbx_description
1 polymer ?
#
loop_
_entity_poly.entity_id
_entity_poly.type
_entity_poly.pdbx_seq_one_letter_code
_entity_poly.pdbx_strand_id
1 'polypeptide(L)'
;MAVKLSKGQKVDLTKKNPDLKNLIIGLGWDINQGSSQFNFDLDASAFLLNRSATVSSEADFIFYNNRSGGQGSVTHSGDNKTGSGSGDDEQITVDLSLIPLSIERIAFTITINDAQKKGQNFGQISNAYIRVLDQNTSELLLEYDLGRDFSVETAIVVAELYRHQGEWKFNAIGSGFQGGLAALCKNFGLEVEEESAISIPPSNAIYQQNNSTSISNTVSPTYQQSSFQQPSYVQPQYGQPIHNHQQSGLTCPRCHSSRVTAGKKGFGIGKAVVGSLLLGPVGLLGGFIGSKNLEFLCLDCKDRWNGSSNTNTSQWLQTQANNAKAVVNRYKGADLMEALVAGSALVAIADGVIDSSERERLINYFSTSDEMKGIDINTVLSRFQYYTNRLQSDFMLGKAEGLRAIGKMRSKPDAARLIVRLCCAIGFADGEFSPVEKRIVHEICQELLLNPAEFVS
;
A
#
# COMPACT_ATOMS: atom_id res chain seq x y z
N MET A 1 -14.36 -9.11 36.34
CA MET A 1 -14.22 -7.75 35.78
C MET A 1 -13.52 -7.89 34.45
N ALA A 2 -14.15 -7.44 33.37
CA ALA A 2 -13.60 -7.57 32.03
C ALA A 2 -12.27 -6.83 31.90
N VAL A 3 -11.32 -7.43 31.18
CA VAL A 3 -10.03 -6.78 30.91
C VAL A 3 -10.21 -5.80 29.74
N LYS A 4 -10.06 -4.50 30.01
CA LYS A 4 -9.96 -3.51 28.93
C LYS A 4 -8.55 -3.51 28.34
N LEU A 5 -8.45 -3.56 27.02
CA LEU A 5 -7.20 -3.64 26.30
C LEU A 5 -6.87 -2.35 25.57
N SER A 6 -5.58 -2.11 25.38
CA SER A 6 -5.03 -1.10 24.47
C SER A 6 -4.48 -1.75 23.20
N LYS A 7 -4.31 -0.96 22.14
CA LYS A 7 -3.70 -1.41 20.87
C LYS A 7 -2.34 -2.10 21.11
N GLY A 8 -2.14 -3.25 20.49
CA GLY A 8 -0.95 -4.09 20.60
C GLY A 8 -0.91 -5.01 21.83
N GLN A 9 -1.88 -4.90 22.74
CA GLN A 9 -1.90 -5.71 23.96
C GLN A 9 -2.35 -7.15 23.68
N LYS A 10 -1.65 -8.09 24.32
CA LYS A 10 -1.88 -9.54 24.18
C LYS A 10 -2.32 -10.14 25.50
N VAL A 11 -3.31 -11.03 25.47
CA VAL A 11 -3.85 -11.69 26.68
C VAL A 11 -4.07 -13.17 26.40
N ASP A 12 -3.68 -14.02 27.37
CA ASP A 12 -4.03 -15.44 27.38
C ASP A 12 -5.52 -15.63 27.68
N LEU A 13 -6.25 -16.36 26.82
CA LEU A 13 -7.65 -16.68 27.02
C LEU A 13 -7.83 -18.00 27.79
N THR A 14 -7.23 -19.08 27.29
CA THR A 14 -7.44 -20.44 27.81
C THR A 14 -6.58 -20.74 29.04
N LYS A 15 -5.38 -20.15 29.14
CA LYS A 15 -4.50 -20.34 30.32
C LYS A 15 -5.15 -19.88 31.63
N LYS A 16 -5.95 -18.82 31.57
CA LYS A 16 -6.70 -18.28 32.73
C LYS A 16 -8.09 -18.90 32.87
N ASN A 17 -8.62 -19.50 31.79
CA ASN A 17 -9.96 -20.10 31.72
C ASN A 17 -9.88 -21.46 31.01
N PRO A 18 -9.46 -22.54 31.69
CA PRO A 18 -9.21 -23.84 31.06
C PRO A 18 -10.45 -24.48 30.44
N ASP A 19 -11.64 -24.15 30.94
CA ASP A 19 -12.93 -24.66 30.45
C ASP A 19 -13.50 -23.84 29.29
N LEU A 20 -12.81 -22.78 28.86
CA LEU A 20 -13.26 -21.88 27.80
C LEU A 20 -13.21 -22.57 26.44
N LYS A 21 -14.39 -22.87 25.89
CA LYS A 21 -14.54 -23.55 24.60
C LYS A 21 -15.23 -22.67 23.56
N ASN A 22 -16.32 -22.05 23.95
CA ASN A 22 -17.21 -21.33 23.05
C ASN A 22 -17.13 -19.82 23.34
N LEU A 23 -16.74 -19.06 22.33
CA LEU A 23 -16.61 -17.61 22.40
C LEU A 23 -17.69 -16.94 21.56
N ILE A 24 -18.19 -15.81 22.04
CA ILE A 24 -18.89 -14.83 21.21
C ILE A 24 -17.95 -13.65 21.01
N ILE A 25 -17.63 -13.35 19.76
CA ILE A 25 -16.89 -12.17 19.35
C ILE A 25 -17.92 -11.13 18.93
N GLY A 26 -18.12 -10.11 19.75
CA GLY A 26 -19.02 -9.00 19.49
C GLY A 26 -18.27 -7.82 18.90
N LEU A 27 -18.75 -7.30 17.77
CA LEU A 27 -18.26 -6.07 17.17
C LEU A 27 -19.39 -5.05 17.16
N GLY A 28 -19.07 -3.81 17.53
CA GLY A 28 -20.04 -2.72 17.51
C GLY A 28 -19.41 -1.40 17.11
N TRP A 29 -20.24 -0.49 16.60
CA TRP A 29 -19.84 0.82 16.09
C TRP A 29 -21.02 1.80 16.07
N ASP A 30 -20.72 3.09 16.22
CA ASP A 30 -21.69 4.17 16.08
C ASP A 30 -21.42 4.98 14.81
N ILE A 31 -22.46 5.17 14.01
CA ILE A 31 -22.41 5.98 12.79
C ILE A 31 -22.65 7.45 13.14
N ASN A 32 -21.74 8.34 12.74
CA ASN A 32 -21.95 9.79 12.88
C ASN A 32 -23.02 10.27 11.89
N GLN A 33 -24.27 10.40 12.35
CA GLN A 33 -25.39 10.85 11.54
C GLN A 33 -25.12 12.25 10.94
N GLY A 34 -25.29 12.38 9.62
CA GLY A 34 -25.06 13.63 8.87
C GLY A 34 -23.72 13.75 8.14
N SER A 35 -22.82 12.76 8.27
CA SER A 35 -21.49 12.76 7.62
C SER A 35 -21.50 12.31 6.15
N SER A 36 -22.58 11.69 5.68
CA SER A 36 -22.72 11.13 4.33
C SER A 36 -24.18 11.20 3.87
N GLN A 37 -24.38 11.38 2.55
CA GLN A 37 -25.70 11.27 1.91
C GLN A 37 -26.15 9.80 1.72
N PHE A 38 -25.20 8.86 1.82
CA PHE A 38 -25.43 7.41 1.74
C PHE A 38 -25.41 6.77 3.13
N ASN A 39 -26.20 5.72 3.31
CA ASN A 39 -26.18 4.87 4.51
C ASN A 39 -24.81 4.20 4.67
N PHE A 40 -24.35 4.10 5.91
CA PHE A 40 -23.17 3.31 6.27
C PHE A 40 -23.59 1.86 6.43
N ASP A 41 -22.83 0.98 5.79
CA ASP A 41 -23.02 -0.47 5.76
C ASP A 41 -21.66 -1.06 6.12
N LEU A 42 -21.52 -1.51 7.36
CA LEU A 42 -20.28 -2.03 7.91
C LEU A 42 -20.44 -3.52 8.09
N ASP A 43 -19.49 -4.29 7.58
CA ASP A 43 -19.48 -5.73 7.66
C ASP A 43 -18.36 -6.20 8.59
N ALA A 44 -18.68 -7.05 9.56
CA ALA A 44 -17.69 -7.85 10.26
C ALA A 44 -17.33 -9.09 9.44
N SER A 45 -16.09 -9.55 9.58
CA SER A 45 -15.65 -10.79 8.95
C SER A 45 -14.54 -11.45 9.75
N ALA A 46 -14.31 -12.75 9.50
CA ALA A 46 -13.22 -13.51 10.08
C ALA A 46 -12.42 -14.24 9.00
N PHE A 47 -11.09 -14.14 9.06
CA PHE A 47 -10.17 -14.90 8.20
C PHE A 47 -9.49 -15.98 9.04
N LEU A 48 -9.68 -17.25 8.67
CA LEU A 48 -9.02 -18.38 9.32
C LEU A 48 -7.67 -18.63 8.63
N LEU A 49 -6.59 -18.44 9.37
CA LEU A 49 -5.24 -18.36 8.84
C LEU A 49 -4.39 -19.56 9.26
N ASN A 50 -3.60 -20.05 8.30
CA ASN A 50 -2.58 -21.06 8.52
C ASN A 50 -1.30 -20.47 9.16
N ARG A 51 -0.26 -21.29 9.32
CA ARG A 51 1.05 -20.90 9.87
C ARG A 51 1.73 -19.74 9.15
N SER A 52 1.45 -19.57 7.86
CA SER A 52 1.98 -18.50 7.03
C SER A 52 1.13 -17.23 7.09
N ALA A 53 0.17 -17.14 8.02
CA ALA A 53 -0.78 -16.04 8.16
C ALA A 53 -1.62 -15.77 6.89
N THR A 54 -1.91 -16.83 6.13
CA THR A 54 -2.74 -16.77 4.91
C THR A 54 -3.92 -17.73 5.04
N VAL A 55 -4.99 -17.45 4.32
CA VAL A 55 -6.14 -18.32 4.18
C VAL A 55 -5.79 -19.46 3.22
N SER A 56 -6.14 -20.69 3.59
CA SER A 56 -5.85 -21.88 2.77
C SER A 56 -6.88 -22.14 1.68
N SER A 57 -8.11 -21.66 1.84
CA SER A 57 -9.21 -21.79 0.88
C SER A 57 -10.20 -20.65 1.10
N GLU A 58 -10.90 -20.19 0.05
CA GLU A 58 -11.97 -19.19 0.18
C GLU A 58 -13.05 -19.56 1.21
N ALA A 59 -13.25 -20.86 1.48
CA ALA A 59 -14.17 -21.33 2.52
C ALA A 59 -13.76 -20.92 3.94
N ASP A 60 -12.49 -20.59 4.16
CA ASP A 60 -11.91 -20.13 5.43
C ASP A 60 -11.98 -18.60 5.59
N PHE A 61 -12.70 -17.92 4.68
CA PHE A 61 -13.11 -16.52 4.84
C PHE A 61 -14.59 -16.43 5.20
N ILE A 62 -14.88 -15.99 6.42
CA ILE A 62 -16.21 -16.02 7.02
C ILE A 62 -16.79 -14.63 7.04
N PHE A 63 -17.96 -14.48 6.43
CA PHE A 63 -18.68 -13.20 6.30
C PHE A 63 -20.17 -13.49 6.06
N TYR A 64 -20.98 -12.46 5.87
CA TYR A 64 -22.44 -12.59 5.77
C TYR A 64 -22.93 -13.58 4.69
N ASN A 65 -22.18 -13.78 3.59
CA ASN A 65 -22.53 -14.70 2.51
C ASN A 65 -21.89 -16.09 2.66
N ASN A 66 -20.75 -16.19 3.35
CA ASN A 66 -20.12 -17.46 3.75
C ASN A 66 -20.07 -17.55 5.27
N ARG A 67 -21.18 -17.97 5.89
CA ARG A 67 -21.41 -17.79 7.33
C ARG A 67 -20.71 -18.79 8.23
N SER A 68 -20.06 -19.82 7.71
CA SER A 68 -19.44 -20.85 8.55
C SER A 68 -18.18 -21.43 7.91
N GLY A 69 -17.16 -21.70 8.71
CA GLY A 69 -15.92 -22.34 8.26
C GLY A 69 -15.08 -22.86 9.41
N GLY A 70 -13.88 -23.35 9.11
CA GLY A 70 -13.09 -24.13 10.08
C GLY A 70 -13.82 -25.41 10.51
N GLN A 71 -14.53 -26.07 9.59
CA GLN A 71 -15.40 -27.23 9.89
C GLN A 71 -16.55 -26.91 10.87
N GLY A 72 -17.06 -25.67 10.85
CA GLY A 72 -18.14 -25.22 11.72
C GLY A 72 -17.66 -24.59 13.02
N SER A 73 -16.34 -24.52 13.25
CA SER A 73 -15.77 -23.91 14.45
C SER A 73 -15.94 -22.40 14.50
N VAL A 74 -16.16 -21.73 13.37
CA VAL A 74 -16.41 -20.28 13.31
C VAL A 74 -17.70 -20.05 12.55
N THR A 75 -18.63 -19.28 13.13
CA THR A 75 -19.94 -19.00 12.53
C THR A 75 -20.33 -17.53 12.70
N HIS A 76 -20.79 -16.89 11.62
CA HIS A 76 -21.29 -15.52 11.58
C HIS A 76 -22.79 -15.49 11.87
N SER A 77 -23.24 -14.61 12.78
CA SER A 77 -24.65 -14.57 13.21
C SER A 77 -25.59 -13.90 12.21
N GLY A 78 -25.08 -12.99 11.37
CA GLY A 78 -25.84 -12.28 10.35
C GLY A 78 -25.28 -10.88 10.12
N ASP A 79 -25.74 -10.20 9.07
CA ASP A 79 -25.30 -8.85 8.70
C ASP A 79 -26.29 -7.80 9.25
N ASN A 80 -25.75 -6.77 9.90
CA ASN A 80 -26.48 -5.59 10.35
C ASN A 80 -26.15 -4.34 9.51
N LYS A 81 -26.78 -4.28 8.34
CA LYS A 81 -26.71 -3.21 7.34
C LYS A 81 -27.01 -1.78 7.80
N THR A 82 -27.43 -1.59 9.04
CA THR A 82 -27.88 -0.29 9.55
C THR A 82 -27.04 0.22 10.71
N GLY A 83 -26.25 -0.63 11.37
CA GLY A 83 -25.59 -0.29 12.64
C GLY A 83 -26.56 0.30 13.67
N SER A 84 -27.83 -0.12 13.62
CA SER A 84 -28.89 0.42 14.48
C SER A 84 -29.29 -0.62 15.52
N GLY A 85 -29.23 -0.23 16.80
CA GLY A 85 -29.47 -1.12 17.92
C GLY A 85 -28.60 -0.74 19.11
N SER A 86 -28.88 -1.33 20.27
CA SER A 86 -27.99 -1.24 21.43
C SER A 86 -27.22 -2.54 21.58
N GLY A 87 -25.88 -2.49 21.63
CA GLY A 87 -25.04 -3.67 21.87
C GLY A 87 -24.08 -3.94 20.71
N ASP A 88 -23.81 -5.22 20.45
CA ASP A 88 -23.00 -5.63 19.31
C ASP A 88 -23.85 -5.50 18.04
N ASP A 89 -23.31 -4.83 17.04
CA ASP A 89 -23.95 -4.73 15.72
C ASP A 89 -23.85 -6.07 14.99
N GLU A 90 -22.71 -6.75 15.09
CA GLU A 90 -22.48 -8.07 14.52
C GLU A 90 -21.72 -8.99 15.48
N GLN A 91 -21.98 -10.29 15.36
CA GLN A 91 -21.36 -11.31 16.21
C GLN A 91 -20.82 -12.49 15.41
N ILE A 92 -19.66 -12.98 15.84
CA ILE A 92 -19.04 -14.19 15.31
C ILE A 92 -18.82 -15.15 16.47
N THR A 93 -19.40 -16.34 16.40
CA THR A 93 -19.21 -17.39 17.42
C THR A 93 -18.04 -18.29 17.04
N VAL A 94 -17.20 -18.64 18.01
CA VAL A 94 -16.02 -19.48 17.82
C VAL A 94 -15.99 -20.63 18.83
N ASP A 95 -16.03 -21.87 18.35
CA ASP A 95 -15.75 -23.07 19.15
C ASP A 95 -14.27 -23.46 19.01
N LEU A 96 -13.47 -23.10 20.02
CA LEU A 96 -12.03 -23.33 20.07
C LEU A 96 -11.64 -24.82 19.98
N SER A 97 -12.55 -25.72 20.36
CA SER A 97 -12.30 -27.17 20.40
C SER A 97 -12.45 -27.83 19.03
N LEU A 98 -13.21 -27.22 18.13
CA LEU A 98 -13.43 -27.71 16.76
C LEU A 98 -12.46 -27.11 15.74
N ILE A 99 -11.70 -26.07 16.09
CA ILE A 99 -10.77 -25.41 15.16
C ILE A 99 -9.70 -26.41 14.67
N PRO A 100 -9.61 -26.68 13.36
CA PRO A 100 -8.62 -27.59 12.79
C PRO A 100 -7.18 -27.21 13.17
N LEU A 101 -6.29 -28.19 13.27
CA LEU A 101 -4.86 -27.96 13.57
C LEU A 101 -4.13 -27.18 12.47
N SER A 102 -4.69 -27.14 11.25
CA SER A 102 -4.17 -26.32 10.16
C SER A 102 -4.36 -24.82 10.38
N ILE A 103 -5.32 -24.42 11.21
CA ILE A 103 -5.61 -23.03 11.56
C ILE A 103 -4.85 -22.68 12.84
N GLU A 104 -4.01 -21.67 12.74
CA GLU A 104 -3.18 -21.17 13.84
C GLU A 104 -3.64 -19.79 14.30
N ARG A 105 -4.36 -19.05 13.45
CA ARG A 105 -4.88 -17.72 13.78
C ARG A 105 -6.26 -17.49 13.17
N ILE A 106 -7.03 -16.60 13.80
CA ILE A 106 -8.30 -16.09 13.27
C ILE A 106 -8.23 -14.57 13.38
N ALA A 107 -8.23 -13.86 12.26
CA ALA A 107 -8.25 -12.40 12.24
C ALA A 107 -9.69 -11.90 12.11
N PHE A 108 -10.10 -10.99 12.99
CA PHE A 108 -11.42 -10.34 12.93
C PHE A 108 -11.28 -8.95 12.33
N THR A 109 -12.16 -8.62 11.39
CA THR A 109 -12.06 -7.41 10.59
C THR A 109 -13.40 -6.71 10.50
N ILE A 110 -13.37 -5.39 10.29
CA ILE A 110 -14.55 -4.59 9.94
C ILE A 110 -14.24 -3.87 8.61
N THR A 111 -15.18 -3.88 7.68
CA THR A 111 -15.06 -3.16 6.40
C THR A 111 -16.28 -2.29 6.14
N ILE A 112 -16.10 -1.15 5.47
CA ILE A 112 -17.21 -0.34 4.99
C ILE A 112 -17.54 -0.77 3.56
N ASN A 113 -18.76 -1.20 3.31
CA ASN A 113 -19.21 -1.66 2.01
C ASN A 113 -19.36 -0.51 1.01
N ASP A 114 -18.76 -0.66 -0.19
CA ASP A 114 -18.71 0.36 -1.25
C ASP A 114 -18.14 1.72 -0.78
N ALA A 115 -17.24 1.70 0.22
CA ALA A 115 -16.70 2.89 0.87
C ALA A 115 -16.18 3.94 -0.12
N GLN A 116 -15.41 3.54 -1.13
CA GLN A 116 -14.85 4.44 -2.13
C GLN A 116 -15.93 5.10 -2.99
N LYS A 117 -16.96 4.35 -3.39
CA LYS A 117 -18.07 4.88 -4.20
C LYS A 117 -18.93 5.85 -3.39
N LYS A 118 -19.13 5.56 -2.10
CA LYS A 118 -19.93 6.36 -1.17
C LYS A 118 -19.14 7.49 -0.51
N GLY A 119 -17.83 7.58 -0.72
CA GLY A 119 -16.94 8.55 -0.06
C GLY A 119 -16.88 8.36 1.46
N GLN A 120 -17.04 7.12 1.93
CA GLN A 120 -17.08 6.77 3.35
C GLN A 120 -15.72 6.27 3.85
N ASN A 121 -15.41 6.50 5.11
CA ASN A 121 -14.21 5.98 5.79
C ASN A 121 -14.42 5.86 7.29
N PHE A 122 -13.51 5.16 7.97
CA PHE A 122 -13.57 4.93 9.42
C PHE A 122 -13.39 6.19 10.28
N GLY A 123 -12.94 7.32 9.72
CA GLY A 123 -12.95 8.61 10.41
C GLY A 123 -14.37 9.17 10.64
N GLN A 124 -15.36 8.63 9.94
CA GLN A 124 -16.78 8.96 10.13
C GLN A 124 -17.49 7.99 11.08
N ILE A 125 -16.77 6.98 11.58
CA ILE A 125 -17.28 5.98 12.53
C ILE A 125 -16.74 6.32 13.92
N SER A 126 -17.57 6.13 14.93
CA SER A 126 -17.22 6.39 16.34
C SER A 126 -17.55 5.18 17.19
N ASN A 127 -16.97 5.12 18.40
CA ASN A 127 -17.23 4.04 19.36
C ASN A 127 -17.13 2.63 18.75
N ALA A 128 -16.21 2.43 17.81
CA ALA A 128 -15.92 1.10 17.28
C ALA A 128 -15.20 0.29 18.35
N TYR A 129 -15.68 -0.92 18.62
CA TYR A 129 -15.08 -1.82 19.60
C TYR A 129 -15.17 -3.29 19.15
N ILE A 130 -14.33 -4.12 19.76
CA ILE A 130 -14.49 -5.58 19.78
C ILE A 130 -14.50 -6.06 21.22
N ARG A 131 -15.35 -7.05 21.50
CA ARG A 131 -15.38 -7.71 22.81
C ARG A 131 -15.50 -9.22 22.66
N VAL A 132 -15.05 -9.93 23.69
CA VAL A 132 -15.10 -11.39 23.73
C VAL A 132 -15.87 -11.82 24.97
N LEU A 133 -16.91 -12.62 24.76
CA LEU A 133 -17.71 -13.22 25.82
C LEU A 133 -17.53 -14.74 25.81
N ASP A 134 -17.62 -15.36 26.98
CA ASP A 134 -17.85 -16.81 27.07
C ASP A 134 -19.33 -17.08 26.75
N GLN A 135 -19.57 -17.91 25.72
CA GLN A 135 -20.93 -18.21 25.27
C GLN A 135 -21.75 -18.97 26.33
N ASN A 136 -21.12 -19.78 27.18
CA ASN A 136 -21.83 -20.61 28.15
C ASN A 136 -22.29 -19.80 29.38
N THR A 137 -21.46 -18.86 29.82
CA THR A 137 -21.72 -18.06 31.03
C THR A 137 -22.24 -16.66 30.71
N SER A 138 -22.12 -16.22 29.45
CA SER A 138 -22.33 -14.83 29.02
C SER A 138 -21.40 -13.83 29.73
N GLU A 139 -20.29 -14.30 30.31
CA GLU A 139 -19.31 -13.43 30.96
C GLU A 139 -18.49 -12.66 29.93
N LEU A 140 -18.37 -11.34 30.11
CA LEU A 140 -17.47 -10.49 29.33
C LEU A 140 -16.02 -10.70 29.79
N LEU A 141 -15.20 -11.33 28.94
CA LEU A 141 -13.81 -11.66 29.23
C LEU A 141 -12.88 -10.47 28.99
N LEU A 142 -13.02 -9.84 27.83
CA LEU A 142 -12.22 -8.68 27.43
C LEU A 142 -12.95 -7.77 26.45
N GLU A 143 -12.50 -6.52 26.39
CA GLU A 143 -13.02 -5.47 25.52
C GLU A 143 -11.85 -4.63 25.00
N TYR A 144 -11.87 -4.29 23.72
CA TYR A 144 -10.89 -3.43 23.07
C TYR A 144 -11.61 -2.35 22.26
N ASP A 145 -11.40 -1.10 22.66
CA ASP A 145 -11.89 0.09 21.98
C ASP A 145 -10.90 0.51 20.87
N LEU A 146 -11.34 0.63 19.63
CA LEU A 146 -10.46 0.94 18.49
C LEU A 146 -10.00 2.42 18.49
N GLY A 147 -10.66 3.30 19.23
CA GLY A 147 -10.36 4.73 19.26
C GLY A 147 -10.82 5.47 17.99
N ARG A 148 -10.23 6.65 17.72
CA ARG A 148 -10.57 7.51 16.57
C ARG A 148 -9.38 7.82 15.66
N ASP A 149 -8.41 6.90 15.60
CA ASP A 149 -7.14 7.14 14.89
C ASP A 149 -7.23 6.86 13.38
N PHE A 150 -8.42 6.51 12.86
CA PHE A 150 -8.67 6.25 11.45
C PHE A 150 -9.20 7.51 10.78
N SER A 151 -8.66 7.85 9.62
CA SER A 151 -9.02 9.09 8.90
C SER A 151 -9.36 8.85 7.44
N VAL A 152 -8.79 7.80 6.84
CA VAL A 152 -8.91 7.52 5.39
C VAL A 152 -9.12 6.03 5.12
N GLU A 153 -9.04 5.20 6.15
CA GLU A 153 -9.14 3.76 6.08
C GLU A 153 -10.59 3.34 5.82
N THR A 154 -10.74 2.25 5.07
CA THR A 154 -12.03 1.69 4.62
C THR A 154 -12.21 0.25 5.07
N ALA A 155 -11.18 -0.32 5.68
CA ALA A 155 -11.14 -1.65 6.28
C ALA A 155 -10.22 -1.61 7.51
N ILE A 156 -10.49 -2.44 8.52
CA ILE A 156 -9.67 -2.55 9.73
C ILE A 156 -9.53 -4.01 10.11
N VAL A 157 -8.31 -4.45 10.41
CA VAL A 157 -8.04 -5.66 11.20
C VAL A 157 -8.07 -5.28 12.67
N VAL A 158 -9.13 -5.70 13.35
CA VAL A 158 -9.43 -5.24 14.70
C VAL A 158 -8.58 -5.98 15.72
N ALA A 159 -8.61 -7.32 15.64
CA ALA A 159 -7.89 -8.19 16.55
C ALA A 159 -7.67 -9.55 15.90
N GLU A 160 -6.82 -10.37 16.53
CA GLU A 160 -6.66 -11.78 16.17
C GLU A 160 -6.74 -12.68 17.40
N LEU A 161 -7.28 -13.87 17.21
CA LEU A 161 -7.01 -15.03 18.05
C LEU A 161 -5.86 -15.81 17.45
N TYR A 162 -4.92 -16.27 18.26
CA TYR A 162 -3.82 -17.10 17.78
C TYR A 162 -3.41 -18.16 18.78
N ARG A 163 -2.96 -19.31 18.26
CA ARG A 163 -2.37 -20.38 19.06
C ARG A 163 -0.93 -20.05 19.41
N HIS A 164 -0.59 -20.25 20.67
CA HIS A 164 0.78 -20.12 21.15
C HIS A 164 1.05 -21.16 22.25
N GLN A 165 1.95 -22.10 21.97
CA GLN A 165 2.29 -23.18 22.90
C GLN A 165 1.06 -24.01 23.34
N GLY A 166 0.12 -24.25 22.43
CA GLY A 166 -1.10 -25.04 22.70
C GLY A 166 -2.25 -24.25 23.32
N GLU A 167 -2.03 -22.99 23.71
CA GLU A 167 -3.04 -22.11 24.29
C GLU A 167 -3.54 -21.09 23.27
N TRP A 168 -4.81 -20.68 23.40
CA TRP A 168 -5.37 -19.58 22.61
C TRP A 168 -5.13 -18.24 23.30
N LYS A 169 -4.66 -17.28 22.52
CA LYS A 169 -4.39 -15.90 22.92
C LYS A 169 -5.16 -14.93 22.08
N PHE A 170 -5.50 -13.79 22.67
CA PHE A 170 -6.06 -12.63 21.99
C PHE A 170 -4.98 -11.57 21.81
N ASN A 171 -4.96 -10.90 20.65
CA ASN A 171 -4.10 -9.77 20.34
C ASN A 171 -4.93 -8.62 19.77
N ALA A 172 -4.95 -7.47 20.46
CA ALA A 172 -5.59 -6.25 19.98
C ALA A 172 -4.73 -5.60 18.90
N ILE A 173 -5.20 -5.51 17.66
CA ILE A 173 -4.39 -5.05 16.51
C ILE A 173 -4.69 -3.60 16.15
N GLY A 174 -5.94 -3.28 15.80
CA GLY A 174 -6.36 -1.94 15.36
C GLY A 174 -5.56 -1.42 14.16
N SER A 175 -5.34 -2.24 13.13
CA SER A 175 -4.59 -1.87 11.91
C SER A 175 -5.57 -1.56 10.79
N GLY A 176 -5.50 -0.35 10.25
CA GLY A 176 -6.40 0.11 9.20
C GLY A 176 -5.81 -0.03 7.80
N PHE A 177 -6.69 -0.24 6.83
CA PHE A 177 -6.37 -0.54 5.44
C PHE A 177 -7.18 0.37 4.50
N GLN A 178 -6.55 0.79 3.42
CA GLN A 178 -7.22 1.43 2.28
C GLN A 178 -7.46 0.38 1.20
N GLY A 179 -8.62 0.41 0.55
CA GLY A 179 -9.01 -0.57 -0.47
C GLY A 179 -10.10 -1.55 -0.03
N GLY A 180 -10.73 -1.31 1.13
CA GLY A 180 -11.88 -2.08 1.62
C GLY A 180 -11.58 -3.57 1.78
N LEU A 181 -12.62 -4.39 1.59
CA LEU A 181 -12.52 -5.85 1.72
C LEU A 181 -11.49 -6.46 0.76
N ALA A 182 -11.35 -5.93 -0.45
CA ALA A 182 -10.38 -6.43 -1.42
C ALA A 182 -8.93 -6.32 -0.92
N ALA A 183 -8.60 -5.26 -0.17
CA ALA A 183 -7.29 -5.12 0.44
C ALA A 183 -7.05 -6.17 1.54
N LEU A 184 -8.07 -6.47 2.36
CA LEU A 184 -7.98 -7.51 3.39
C LEU A 184 -7.86 -8.92 2.78
N CYS A 185 -8.65 -9.23 1.76
CA CYS A 185 -8.55 -10.50 1.03
C CYS A 185 -7.13 -10.69 0.48
N LYS A 186 -6.56 -9.66 -0.18
CA LYS A 186 -5.18 -9.69 -0.68
C LYS A 186 -4.16 -9.86 0.46
N ASN A 187 -4.33 -9.14 1.57
CA ASN A 187 -3.48 -9.23 2.76
C ASN A 187 -3.45 -10.66 3.34
N PHE A 188 -4.60 -11.34 3.35
CA PHE A 188 -4.72 -12.70 3.85
C PHE A 188 -4.56 -13.79 2.77
N GLY A 189 -4.13 -13.43 1.56
CA GLY A 189 -3.76 -14.38 0.51
C GLY A 189 -4.91 -14.93 -0.33
N LEU A 190 -6.08 -14.29 -0.31
CA LEU A 190 -7.20 -14.61 -1.19
C LEU A 190 -7.12 -13.80 -2.49
N GLU A 191 -7.49 -14.43 -3.60
CA GLU A 191 -7.67 -13.76 -4.88
C GLU A 191 -9.05 -13.11 -4.92
N VAL A 192 -9.14 -11.88 -5.45
CA VAL A 192 -10.42 -11.18 -5.64
C VAL A 192 -10.52 -10.82 -7.10
N GLU A 193 -11.55 -11.33 -7.77
CA GLU A 193 -11.88 -10.95 -9.14
C GLU A 193 -12.46 -9.52 -9.13
N GLU A 194 -11.73 -8.55 -9.66
CA GLU A 194 -12.24 -7.18 -9.79
C GLU A 194 -13.12 -7.09 -11.05
N GLU A 195 -14.44 -6.92 -10.86
CA GLU A 195 -15.38 -6.68 -11.95
C GLU A 195 -15.15 -5.25 -12.50
N SER A 196 -14.51 -5.17 -13.67
CA SER A 196 -14.14 -3.89 -14.30
C SER A 196 -15.37 -3.13 -14.80
N ALA A 197 -15.62 -1.95 -14.26
CA ALA A 197 -16.65 -1.03 -14.75
C ALA A 197 -16.37 -0.59 -16.20
N ILE A 198 -17.35 -0.81 -17.07
CA ILE A 198 -17.32 -0.46 -18.49
C ILE A 198 -17.27 1.07 -18.63
N SER A 199 -16.23 1.58 -19.30
CA SER A 199 -16.14 3.00 -19.69
C SER A 199 -16.98 3.26 -20.94
N ILE A 200 -17.98 4.12 -20.83
CA ILE A 200 -18.74 4.62 -21.98
C ILE A 200 -17.92 5.74 -22.64
N PRO A 201 -17.63 5.70 -23.96
CA PRO A 201 -16.92 6.77 -24.65
C PRO A 201 -17.79 8.04 -24.79
N PRO A 202 -17.21 9.25 -24.77
CA PRO A 202 -17.97 10.49 -24.86
C PRO A 202 -18.58 10.67 -26.26
N SER A 203 -19.90 10.83 -26.30
CA SER A 203 -20.65 11.18 -27.50
C SER A 203 -20.49 12.67 -27.84
N ASN A 204 -19.99 12.95 -29.05
CA ASN A 204 -19.92 14.29 -29.64
C ASN A 204 -21.33 14.89 -29.78
N ALA A 205 -21.60 15.98 -29.06
CA ALA A 205 -22.79 16.80 -29.31
C ALA A 205 -22.50 17.79 -30.44
N ILE A 206 -23.24 17.62 -31.54
CA ILE A 206 -23.31 18.52 -32.68
C ILE A 206 -24.05 19.80 -32.25
N TYR A 207 -23.42 20.96 -32.49
CA TYR A 207 -24.10 22.26 -32.42
C TYR A 207 -25.13 22.36 -33.55
N GLN A 208 -26.40 22.58 -33.21
CA GLN A 208 -27.36 23.18 -34.13
C GLN A 208 -27.79 24.55 -33.62
N GLN A 209 -27.52 25.56 -34.45
CA GLN A 209 -28.12 26.89 -34.39
C GLN A 209 -29.64 26.77 -34.49
N ASN A 210 -30.35 27.55 -33.69
CA ASN A 210 -31.61 28.14 -34.15
C ASN A 210 -31.82 29.52 -33.53
N ASN A 211 -32.41 30.35 -34.36
CA ASN A 211 -32.40 31.80 -34.34
C ASN A 211 -33.74 32.36 -33.79
N SER A 212 -33.68 33.62 -33.37
CA SER A 212 -34.76 34.63 -33.41
C SER A 212 -35.63 34.91 -32.16
N THR A 213 -35.49 36.18 -31.70
CA THR A 213 -36.51 37.18 -31.26
C THR A 213 -37.33 36.93 -29.97
N SER A 214 -37.60 37.88 -29.06
CA SER A 214 -37.44 39.36 -29.02
C SER A 214 -37.92 39.95 -27.66
N ILE A 215 -37.56 41.22 -27.40
CA ILE A 215 -38.22 42.27 -26.56
C ILE A 215 -37.70 42.53 -25.11
N SER A 216 -36.82 43.53 -25.04
CA SER A 216 -36.84 44.83 -24.30
C SER A 216 -36.95 44.99 -22.77
N ASN A 217 -36.05 45.90 -22.31
CA ASN A 217 -36.14 46.89 -21.21
C ASN A 217 -35.91 46.36 -19.78
N THR A 218 -35.16 46.96 -18.85
CA THR A 218 -34.54 48.30 -18.71
C THR A 218 -33.67 48.31 -17.44
N VAL A 219 -32.57 49.08 -17.47
CA VAL A 219 -31.89 49.82 -16.36
C VAL A 219 -31.16 49.03 -15.26
N SER A 220 -29.83 49.21 -15.25
CA SER A 220 -28.91 49.01 -14.12
C SER A 220 -28.53 50.36 -13.50
N PRO A 221 -28.11 50.41 -12.22
CA PRO A 221 -27.22 51.45 -11.74
C PRO A 221 -25.78 50.95 -11.64
N THR A 222 -24.90 51.85 -12.05
CA THR A 222 -23.44 51.82 -12.14
C THR A 222 -22.76 51.74 -10.78
N TYR A 223 -21.75 50.87 -10.65
CA TYR A 223 -20.58 51.14 -9.80
C TYR A 223 -19.30 50.92 -10.61
N GLN A 224 -18.49 51.97 -10.63
CA GLN A 224 -17.19 52.04 -11.28
C GLN A 224 -16.20 51.12 -10.56
N GLN A 225 -15.47 50.30 -11.32
CA GLN A 225 -14.32 49.57 -10.81
C GLN A 225 -13.10 49.84 -11.69
N SER A 226 -12.02 50.15 -10.98
CA SER A 226 -10.74 50.66 -11.44
C SER A 226 -10.01 49.69 -12.35
N SER A 227 -9.44 50.24 -13.41
CA SER A 227 -8.55 49.58 -14.36
C SER A 227 -7.21 49.21 -13.73
N PHE A 228 -6.87 47.91 -13.74
CA PHE A 228 -5.48 47.45 -13.80
C PHE A 228 -5.32 46.48 -14.96
N GLN A 229 -4.49 46.87 -15.92
CA GLN A 229 -4.09 46.09 -17.08
C GLN A 229 -3.18 44.94 -16.63
N GLN A 230 -3.49 43.71 -17.04
CA GLN A 230 -2.56 42.59 -17.00
C GLN A 230 -1.74 42.56 -18.30
N PRO A 231 -0.43 42.29 -18.24
CA PRO A 231 0.37 42.03 -19.42
C PRO A 231 0.05 40.64 -20.00
N SER A 232 -0.14 40.62 -21.32
CA SER A 232 -0.30 39.44 -22.16
C SER A 232 0.98 38.59 -22.16
N TYR A 233 0.90 37.36 -21.65
CA TYR A 233 1.92 36.35 -21.89
C TYR A 233 1.63 35.64 -23.22
N VAL A 234 2.54 35.84 -24.16
CA VAL A 234 2.66 35.07 -25.40
C VAL A 234 3.11 33.65 -25.03
N GLN A 235 2.30 32.64 -25.33
CA GLN A 235 2.72 31.24 -25.25
C GLN A 235 3.73 30.94 -26.37
N PRO A 236 4.91 30.35 -26.08
CA PRO A 236 5.71 29.70 -27.10
C PRO A 236 5.07 28.35 -27.47
N GLN A 237 4.67 28.22 -28.74
CA GLN A 237 4.45 26.91 -29.38
C GLN A 237 5.76 26.12 -29.36
N TYR A 238 5.85 25.11 -28.50
CA TYR A 238 6.85 24.06 -28.68
C TYR A 238 6.30 23.04 -29.68
N GLY A 239 6.87 23.09 -30.88
CA GLY A 239 6.74 22.04 -31.87
C GLY A 239 7.15 20.71 -31.27
N GLN A 240 6.31 19.70 -31.46
CA GLN A 240 6.57 18.31 -31.14
C GLN A 240 7.84 17.86 -31.88
N PRO A 241 8.92 17.47 -31.19
CA PRO A 241 9.91 16.61 -31.81
C PRO A 241 9.32 15.20 -31.83
N ILE A 242 9.02 14.70 -33.04
CA ILE A 242 8.82 13.28 -33.28
C ILE A 242 10.16 12.60 -32.98
N HIS A 243 10.40 12.27 -31.72
CA HIS A 243 11.47 11.35 -31.35
C HIS A 243 10.93 9.94 -31.47
N ASN A 244 11.15 9.39 -32.67
CA ASN A 244 11.05 7.99 -32.99
C ASN A 244 12.13 7.22 -32.20
N HIS A 245 11.94 7.04 -30.88
CA HIS A 245 12.76 6.14 -30.11
C HIS A 245 12.23 4.73 -30.28
N GLN A 246 12.83 4.04 -31.24
CA GLN A 246 12.76 2.60 -31.42
C GLN A 246 13.34 1.93 -30.15
N GLN A 247 12.53 1.85 -29.10
CA GLN A 247 12.87 1.14 -27.87
C GLN A 247 12.88 -0.36 -28.19
N SER A 248 14.06 -0.92 -28.34
CA SER A 248 14.32 -2.36 -28.24
C SER A 248 13.99 -2.81 -26.81
N GLY A 249 12.70 -2.98 -26.53
CA GLY A 249 12.16 -3.39 -25.25
C GLY A 249 12.38 -4.88 -24.98
N LEU A 250 12.44 -5.23 -23.70
CA LEU A 250 12.42 -6.62 -23.25
C LEU A 250 11.16 -7.31 -23.80
N THR A 251 11.33 -8.44 -24.47
CA THR A 251 10.20 -9.21 -25.03
C THR A 251 10.17 -10.62 -24.47
N CYS A 252 8.97 -11.17 -24.35
CA CYS A 252 8.78 -12.56 -23.96
C CYS A 252 9.39 -13.51 -25.00
N PRO A 253 10.23 -14.48 -24.60
CA PRO A 253 10.84 -15.43 -25.52
C PRO A 253 9.82 -16.39 -26.17
N ARG A 254 8.63 -16.54 -25.59
CA ARG A 254 7.58 -17.46 -26.06
C ARG A 254 6.54 -16.81 -26.96
N CYS A 255 6.05 -15.61 -26.63
CA CYS A 255 4.97 -14.95 -27.41
C CYS A 255 5.35 -13.58 -27.97
N HIS A 256 6.61 -13.13 -27.79
CA HIS A 256 7.12 -11.84 -28.25
C HIS A 256 6.42 -10.60 -27.68
N SER A 257 5.52 -10.76 -26.70
CA SER A 257 4.90 -9.64 -26.00
C SER A 257 5.94 -8.78 -25.29
N SER A 258 5.77 -7.47 -25.36
CA SER A 258 6.50 -6.48 -24.56
C SER A 258 5.93 -6.30 -23.15
N ARG A 259 4.79 -6.94 -22.83
CA ARG A 259 4.17 -6.93 -21.50
C ARG A 259 4.87 -7.93 -20.59
N VAL A 260 6.05 -7.55 -20.13
CA VAL A 260 6.91 -8.36 -19.26
C VAL A 260 7.11 -7.67 -17.92
N THR A 261 7.05 -8.45 -16.85
CA THR A 261 7.40 -8.02 -15.49
C THR A 261 8.54 -8.90 -14.95
N ALA A 262 9.19 -8.46 -13.88
CA ALA A 262 10.34 -9.13 -13.31
C ALA A 262 10.34 -9.05 -11.78
N GLY A 263 10.86 -10.08 -11.12
CA GLY A 263 10.88 -10.19 -9.67
C GLY A 263 11.84 -11.28 -9.18
N LYS A 264 11.85 -11.51 -7.86
CA LYS A 264 12.66 -12.57 -7.25
C LYS A 264 12.08 -13.94 -7.59
N LYS A 265 12.91 -14.95 -7.84
CA LYS A 265 12.50 -16.33 -8.14
C LYS A 265 11.40 -16.80 -7.18
N GLY A 266 10.28 -17.26 -7.73
CA GLY A 266 9.10 -17.62 -6.94
C GLY A 266 8.11 -16.47 -6.68
N PHE A 267 8.26 -15.32 -7.35
CA PHE A 267 7.28 -14.24 -7.27
C PHE A 267 5.96 -14.65 -7.95
N GLY A 268 4.85 -14.62 -7.19
CA GLY A 268 3.51 -14.75 -7.76
C GLY A 268 3.21 -13.59 -8.71
N ILE A 269 2.24 -13.76 -9.62
CA ILE A 269 1.81 -12.68 -10.53
C ILE A 269 1.37 -11.44 -9.74
N GLY A 270 0.79 -11.63 -8.54
CA GLY A 270 0.42 -10.56 -7.60
C GLY A 270 1.58 -9.96 -6.80
N LYS A 271 2.77 -10.58 -6.81
CA LYS A 271 4.04 -10.01 -6.29
C LYS A 271 4.90 -9.44 -7.42
N ALA A 272 4.44 -9.57 -8.65
CA ALA A 272 5.10 -8.97 -9.78
C ALA A 272 4.88 -7.47 -9.70
N VAL A 273 5.96 -6.72 -9.85
CA VAL A 273 5.90 -5.28 -9.92
C VAL A 273 5.02 -4.93 -11.12
N VAL A 274 3.78 -4.51 -10.85
CA VAL A 274 2.88 -3.91 -11.83
C VAL A 274 3.27 -2.45 -11.94
N GLY A 275 4.35 -2.24 -12.68
CA GLY A 275 4.87 -0.94 -13.01
C GLY A 275 5.86 -1.17 -14.13
N SER A 276 5.60 -0.61 -15.30
CA SER A 276 6.56 -0.54 -16.37
C SER A 276 7.93 -0.17 -15.81
N LEU A 277 8.87 -1.12 -15.81
CA LEU A 277 10.29 -0.89 -15.54
C LEU A 277 10.72 -0.49 -14.10
N LEU A 278 10.44 -1.28 -13.04
CA LEU A 278 11.33 -1.20 -11.84
C LEU A 278 12.77 -1.65 -12.14
N LEU A 279 12.96 -2.41 -13.21
CA LEU A 279 14.27 -2.73 -13.76
C LEU A 279 14.74 -1.67 -14.78
N GLY A 280 14.61 -0.39 -14.44
CA GLY A 280 15.53 0.59 -15.01
C GLY A 280 16.98 0.26 -14.65
N PRO A 281 17.95 1.07 -15.07
CA PRO A 281 19.38 0.86 -14.83
C PRO A 281 19.75 0.45 -13.38
N VAL A 282 18.94 0.88 -12.42
CA VAL A 282 19.15 0.78 -10.97
C VAL A 282 18.43 -0.41 -10.33
N GLY A 283 17.42 -0.98 -10.99
CA GLY A 283 16.80 -2.22 -10.49
C GLY A 283 17.81 -3.38 -10.43
N LEU A 284 18.92 -3.28 -11.15
CA LEU A 284 20.06 -4.19 -11.02
C LEU A 284 21.04 -3.85 -9.88
N LEU A 285 21.05 -2.60 -9.41
CA LEU A 285 21.98 -2.12 -8.39
C LEU A 285 21.39 -2.23 -6.97
N GLY A 286 20.09 -2.03 -6.80
CA GLY A 286 19.35 -2.08 -5.52
C GLY A 286 19.07 -3.47 -4.96
N GLY A 287 19.96 -4.44 -5.16
CA GLY A 287 19.88 -5.76 -4.51
C GLY A 287 19.26 -6.91 -5.31
N PHE A 288 19.27 -6.83 -6.66
CA PHE A 288 19.19 -8.02 -7.51
C PHE A 288 20.60 -8.52 -7.87
N ILE A 289 21.45 -8.70 -6.85
CA ILE A 289 22.79 -9.29 -7.02
C ILE A 289 22.60 -10.80 -7.17
N GLY A 290 22.51 -11.21 -8.43
CA GLY A 290 22.45 -12.59 -8.87
C GLY A 290 21.33 -12.81 -9.88
N SER A 291 21.70 -12.91 -11.17
CA SER A 291 20.82 -13.39 -12.26
C SER A 291 20.13 -14.73 -11.93
N LYS A 292 20.66 -15.48 -10.96
CA LYS A 292 20.13 -16.75 -10.46
C LYS A 292 18.79 -16.62 -9.72
N ASN A 293 18.50 -15.45 -9.14
CA ASN A 293 17.28 -15.19 -8.38
C ASN A 293 16.34 -14.20 -9.09
N LEU A 294 16.68 -13.71 -10.29
CA LEU A 294 15.80 -12.85 -11.07
C LEU A 294 15.00 -13.70 -12.06
N GLU A 295 13.68 -13.66 -11.92
CA GLU A 295 12.74 -14.33 -12.81
C GLU A 295 11.87 -13.27 -13.49
N PHE A 296 11.56 -13.50 -14.76
CA PHE A 296 10.71 -12.68 -15.60
C PHE A 296 9.42 -13.44 -15.87
N LEU A 297 8.32 -12.72 -16.00
CA LEU A 297 7.00 -13.26 -16.31
C LEU A 297 6.39 -12.45 -17.46
N CYS A 298 5.90 -13.15 -18.47
CA CYS A 298 5.07 -12.52 -19.48
C CYS A 298 3.63 -12.39 -18.97
N LEU A 299 3.08 -11.19 -19.03
CA LEU A 299 1.71 -10.93 -18.59
C LEU A 299 0.66 -11.52 -19.55
N ASP A 300 1.01 -11.73 -20.82
CA ASP A 300 0.12 -12.27 -21.85
C ASP A 300 0.10 -13.80 -21.85
N CYS A 301 1.27 -14.46 -21.98
CA CYS A 301 1.33 -15.92 -22.10
C CYS A 301 1.71 -16.65 -20.80
N LYS A 302 1.94 -15.91 -19.72
CA LYS A 302 2.32 -16.41 -18.38
C LYS A 302 3.64 -17.18 -18.32
N ASP A 303 4.42 -17.15 -19.40
CA ASP A 303 5.72 -17.81 -19.45
C ASP A 303 6.72 -17.16 -18.50
N ARG A 304 7.53 -17.99 -17.83
CA ARG A 304 8.53 -17.55 -16.86
C ARG A 304 9.93 -17.92 -17.32
N TRP A 305 10.88 -16.99 -17.19
CA TRP A 305 12.27 -17.23 -17.60
C TRP A 305 13.26 -16.46 -16.72
N ASN A 306 14.54 -16.81 -16.77
CA ASN A 306 15.57 -16.15 -15.98
C ASN A 306 16.50 -15.28 -16.84
N GLY A 307 17.27 -14.39 -16.20
CA GLY A 307 18.15 -13.45 -16.91
C GLY A 307 19.24 -14.08 -17.79
N SER A 308 19.58 -15.35 -17.57
CA SER A 308 20.56 -16.11 -18.36
C SER A 308 19.95 -16.97 -19.48
N SER A 309 18.63 -17.13 -19.50
CA SER A 309 17.96 -18.11 -20.36
C SER A 309 17.77 -17.66 -21.81
N ASN A 310 17.90 -16.37 -22.11
CA ASN A 310 17.75 -15.83 -23.46
C ASN A 310 18.66 -14.62 -23.72
N THR A 311 19.14 -14.49 -24.95
CA THR A 311 20.03 -13.42 -25.44
C THR A 311 19.41 -12.02 -25.37
N ASN A 312 18.11 -11.86 -25.66
CA ASN A 312 17.42 -10.57 -25.56
C ASN A 312 17.43 -10.04 -24.11
N THR A 313 17.11 -10.90 -23.15
CA THR A 313 17.04 -10.53 -21.73
C THR A 313 18.41 -10.21 -21.16
N SER A 314 19.44 -11.00 -21.50
CA SER A 314 20.81 -10.74 -21.02
C SER A 314 21.41 -9.47 -21.63
N GLN A 315 21.19 -9.21 -22.92
CA GLN A 315 21.59 -7.96 -23.57
C GLN A 315 20.84 -6.75 -22.98
N TRP A 316 19.55 -6.91 -22.70
CA TRP A 316 18.76 -5.86 -22.06
C TRP A 316 19.27 -5.55 -20.65
N LEU A 317 19.54 -6.57 -19.83
CA LEU A 317 20.13 -6.40 -18.49
C LEU A 317 21.50 -5.72 -18.54
N GLN A 318 22.37 -6.11 -19.47
CA GLN A 318 23.66 -5.45 -19.69
C GLN A 318 23.49 -3.98 -20.12
N THR A 319 22.54 -3.69 -21.01
CA THR A 319 22.24 -2.33 -21.44
C THR A 319 21.76 -1.47 -20.28
N GLN A 320 20.89 -2.01 -19.41
CA GLN A 320 20.45 -1.32 -18.20
C GLN A 320 21.63 -1.05 -17.25
N ALA A 321 22.46 -2.05 -16.96
CA ALA A 321 23.64 -1.87 -16.10
C ALA A 321 24.60 -0.80 -16.65
N ASN A 322 24.88 -0.82 -17.96
CA ASN A 322 25.74 0.17 -18.61
C ASN A 322 25.17 1.59 -18.55
N ASN A 323 23.85 1.74 -18.73
CA ASN A 323 23.17 3.02 -18.57
C ASN A 323 23.29 3.53 -17.12
N ALA A 324 23.21 2.63 -16.13
CA ALA A 324 23.28 2.99 -14.71
C ALA A 324 24.66 3.53 -14.38
N LYS A 325 25.67 2.80 -14.85
CA LYS A 325 27.08 3.17 -14.74
C LYS A 325 27.38 4.51 -15.39
N ALA A 326 26.80 4.80 -16.56
CA ALA A 326 26.96 6.09 -17.21
C ALA A 326 26.37 7.24 -16.38
N VAL A 327 25.19 7.05 -15.77
CA VAL A 327 24.54 8.05 -14.93
C VAL A 327 25.34 8.29 -13.65
N VAL A 328 25.73 7.24 -12.94
CA VAL A 328 26.52 7.38 -11.71
C VAL A 328 27.85 8.05 -12.02
N ASN A 329 28.59 7.62 -13.05
CA ASN A 329 29.87 8.25 -13.41
C ASN A 329 29.71 9.73 -13.80
N ARG A 330 28.60 10.11 -14.44
CA ARG A 330 28.33 11.50 -14.83
C ARG A 330 28.03 12.41 -13.64
N TYR A 331 27.40 11.89 -12.59
CA TYR A 331 26.91 12.68 -11.47
C TYR A 331 27.55 12.30 -10.12
N LYS A 332 28.61 11.49 -10.15
CA LYS A 332 29.34 11.02 -8.97
C LYS A 332 29.88 12.21 -8.19
N GLY A 333 29.47 12.33 -6.93
CA GLY A 333 29.86 13.41 -6.05
C GLY A 333 29.04 13.46 -4.78
N ALA A 334 29.39 14.41 -3.90
CA ALA A 334 28.76 14.54 -2.59
C ALA A 334 27.25 14.72 -2.68
N ASP A 335 26.74 15.56 -3.60
CA ASP A 335 25.31 15.84 -3.70
C ASP A 335 24.46 14.63 -4.13
N LEU A 336 24.97 13.75 -5.00
CA LEU A 336 24.25 12.54 -5.39
C LEU A 336 24.21 11.53 -4.25
N MET A 337 25.34 11.32 -3.59
CA MET A 337 25.42 10.45 -2.41
C MET A 337 24.46 10.94 -1.33
N GLU A 338 24.49 12.24 -1.07
CA GLU A 338 23.64 12.90 -0.09
C GLU A 338 22.15 12.70 -0.38
N ALA A 339 21.73 12.89 -1.62
CA ALA A 339 20.35 12.70 -2.04
C ALA A 339 19.90 11.22 -1.96
N LEU A 340 20.78 10.27 -2.34
CA LEU A 340 20.49 8.84 -2.23
C LEU A 340 20.30 8.41 -0.78
N VAL A 341 21.17 8.88 0.11
CA VAL A 341 21.11 8.57 1.54
C VAL A 341 19.90 9.24 2.21
N ALA A 342 19.64 10.52 1.91
CA ALA A 342 18.47 11.25 2.42
C ALA A 342 17.15 10.58 1.99
N GLY A 343 17.01 10.23 0.71
CA GLY A 343 15.83 9.54 0.20
C GLY A 343 15.61 8.19 0.85
N SER A 344 16.69 7.41 1.04
CA SER A 344 16.64 6.12 1.72
C SER A 344 16.23 6.26 3.19
N ALA A 345 16.73 7.28 3.89
CA ALA A 345 16.37 7.54 5.29
C ALA A 345 14.91 8.00 5.46
N LEU A 346 14.37 8.76 4.50
CA LEU A 346 12.95 9.15 4.51
C LEU A 346 12.04 7.94 4.35
N VAL A 347 12.39 7.02 3.44
CA VAL A 347 11.63 5.78 3.25
C VAL A 347 11.74 4.89 4.47
N ALA A 348 12.95 4.66 4.97
CA ALA A 348 13.21 3.76 6.09
C ALA A 348 12.65 4.22 7.45
N ILE A 349 12.08 5.42 7.53
CA ILE A 349 11.41 5.90 8.74
C ILE A 349 9.93 6.15 8.53
N ALA A 350 9.41 5.83 7.34
CA ALA A 350 8.05 6.17 6.96
C ALA A 350 7.02 5.55 7.91
N ASP A 351 7.25 4.32 8.36
CA ASP A 351 6.42 3.58 9.31
C ASP A 351 6.79 3.84 10.80
N GLY A 352 7.83 4.63 11.05
CA GLY A 352 8.33 4.97 12.38
C GLY A 352 9.33 3.96 12.97
N VAL A 353 9.67 2.87 12.27
CA VAL A 353 10.62 1.85 12.72
C VAL A 353 11.64 1.59 11.63
N ILE A 354 12.92 1.85 11.92
CA ILE A 354 13.98 1.58 10.94
C ILE A 354 14.36 0.10 11.02
N ASP A 355 14.01 -0.68 10.00
CA ASP A 355 14.35 -2.10 9.95
C ASP A 355 15.83 -2.30 9.59
N SER A 356 16.43 -3.35 10.15
CA SER A 356 17.81 -3.74 9.83
C SER A 356 18.01 -4.04 8.34
N SER A 357 17.00 -4.60 7.67
CA SER A 357 17.02 -4.99 6.27
C SER A 357 17.10 -3.79 5.32
N GLU A 358 16.43 -2.67 5.62
CA GLU A 358 16.47 -1.44 4.84
C GLU A 358 17.85 -0.79 4.90
N ARG A 359 18.42 -0.74 6.10
CA ARG A 359 19.80 -0.26 6.32
C ARG A 359 20.79 -1.15 5.57
N GLU A 360 20.69 -2.46 5.72
CA GLU A 360 21.56 -3.40 5.02
C GLU A 360 21.42 -3.30 3.50
N ARG A 361 20.20 -3.07 2.99
CA ARG A 361 19.92 -2.85 1.56
C ARG A 361 20.67 -1.65 1.03
N LEU A 362 20.66 -0.53 1.77
CA LEU A 362 21.41 0.68 1.43
C LEU A 362 22.92 0.43 1.41
N ILE A 363 23.45 -0.20 2.46
CA ILE A 363 24.88 -0.51 2.55
C ILE A 363 25.30 -1.41 1.39
N ASN A 364 24.52 -2.46 1.12
CA ASN A 364 24.78 -3.41 0.05
C ASN A 364 24.82 -2.72 -1.31
N TYR A 365 23.90 -1.78 -1.56
CA TYR A 365 23.89 -0.97 -2.77
C TYR A 365 25.23 -0.20 -2.95
N PHE A 366 25.75 0.44 -1.91
CA PHE A 366 27.01 1.20 -2.00
C PHE A 366 28.28 0.33 -2.00
N SER A 367 28.23 -0.86 -1.39
CA SER A 367 29.41 -1.73 -1.25
C SER A 367 29.65 -2.66 -2.43
N THR A 368 28.58 -3.07 -3.12
CA THR A 368 28.66 -4.06 -4.21
C THR A 368 28.57 -3.46 -5.60
N SER A 369 28.11 -2.22 -5.72
CA SER A 369 28.08 -1.53 -7.01
C SER A 369 29.50 -1.08 -7.39
N ASP A 370 29.99 -1.59 -8.51
CA ASP A 370 31.26 -1.14 -9.10
C ASP A 370 31.25 0.37 -9.40
N GLU A 371 30.06 0.94 -9.55
CA GLU A 371 29.76 2.33 -9.81
C GLU A 371 30.04 3.24 -8.60
N MET A 372 29.72 2.77 -7.38
CA MET A 372 29.91 3.55 -6.14
C MET A 372 31.31 3.39 -5.54
N LYS A 373 32.20 2.62 -6.18
CA LYS A 373 33.62 2.48 -5.79
C LYS A 373 34.28 3.84 -5.54
N GLY A 374 34.79 4.05 -4.33
CA GLY A 374 35.42 5.31 -3.92
C GLY A 374 34.52 6.26 -3.12
N ILE A 375 33.25 5.91 -2.91
CA ILE A 375 32.44 6.49 -1.82
C ILE A 375 32.78 5.70 -0.55
N ASP A 376 33.17 6.41 0.51
CA ASP A 376 33.42 5.78 1.80
C ASP A 376 32.10 5.34 2.45
N ILE A 377 31.98 4.04 2.71
CA ILE A 377 30.79 3.42 3.31
C ILE A 377 30.53 3.98 4.72
N ASN A 378 31.58 4.33 5.47
CA ASN A 378 31.41 4.91 6.80
C ASN A 378 30.75 6.29 6.73
N THR A 379 31.10 7.08 5.70
CA THR A 379 30.44 8.35 5.40
C THR A 379 28.96 8.13 5.06
N VAL A 380 28.62 7.14 4.22
CA VAL A 380 27.23 6.77 3.90
C VAL A 380 26.44 6.44 5.16
N LEU A 381 27.00 5.58 6.03
CA LEU A 381 26.38 5.20 7.30
C LEU A 381 26.17 6.40 8.23
N SER A 382 27.19 7.25 8.36
CA SER A 382 27.12 8.46 9.18
C SER A 382 26.03 9.42 8.69
N ARG A 383 25.93 9.63 7.36
CA ARG A 383 24.87 10.47 6.78
C ARG A 383 23.49 9.84 6.94
N PHE A 384 23.37 8.52 6.80
CA PHE A 384 22.09 7.83 7.02
C PHE A 384 21.61 8.01 8.46
N GLN A 385 22.49 7.74 9.43
CA GLN A 385 22.22 7.96 10.86
C GLN A 385 21.88 9.42 11.17
N TYR A 386 22.57 10.38 10.52
CA TYR A 386 22.27 11.79 10.67
C TYR A 386 20.82 12.09 10.27
N TYR A 387 20.39 11.68 9.07
CA TYR A 387 19.03 11.93 8.59
C TYR A 387 17.98 11.22 9.44
N THR A 388 18.20 9.95 9.80
CA THR A 388 17.26 9.22 10.65
C THR A 388 17.11 9.87 12.02
N ASN A 389 18.21 10.29 12.65
CA ASN A 389 18.15 10.97 13.96
C ASN A 389 17.41 12.30 13.87
N ARG A 390 17.62 13.06 12.79
CA ARG A 390 16.92 14.33 12.55
C ARG A 390 15.42 14.11 12.38
N LEU A 391 15.03 13.10 11.60
CA LEU A 391 13.63 12.70 11.38
C LEU A 391 12.96 12.20 12.66
N GLN A 392 13.67 11.50 13.54
CA GLN A 392 13.14 11.07 14.85
C GLN A 392 12.98 12.24 15.83
N SER A 393 13.90 13.21 15.78
CA SER A 393 13.88 14.35 16.70
C SER A 393 12.79 15.36 16.33
N ASP A 394 12.69 15.68 15.03
CA ASP A 394 11.67 16.56 14.47
C ASP A 394 11.41 16.12 13.03
N PHE A 395 10.30 15.40 12.86
CA PHE A 395 9.95 14.80 11.57
C PHE A 395 9.79 15.86 10.48
N MET A 396 9.13 16.98 10.78
CA MET A 396 8.86 18.03 9.79
C MET A 396 10.16 18.70 9.32
N LEU A 397 11.04 19.03 10.27
CA LEU A 397 12.32 19.65 9.96
C LEU A 397 13.28 18.67 9.27
N GLY A 398 13.38 17.44 9.77
CA GLY A 398 14.19 16.39 9.16
C GLY A 398 13.74 16.07 7.74
N LYS A 399 12.42 16.04 7.50
CA LYS A 399 11.84 15.82 6.17
C LYS A 399 12.14 16.95 5.22
N ALA A 400 11.96 18.20 5.64
CA ALA A 400 12.31 19.37 4.84
C ALA A 400 13.81 19.37 4.46
N GLU A 401 14.67 18.98 5.39
CA GLU A 401 16.11 18.88 5.18
C GLU A 401 16.48 17.76 4.18
N GLY A 402 15.86 16.58 4.31
CA GLY A 402 16.04 15.46 3.39
C GLY A 402 15.56 15.79 1.96
N LEU A 403 14.36 16.36 1.84
CA LEU A 403 13.82 16.79 0.54
C LEU A 403 14.66 17.89 -0.09
N ARG A 404 15.23 18.82 0.69
CA ARG A 404 16.18 19.83 0.19
C ARG A 404 17.43 19.20 -0.42
N ALA A 405 17.99 18.15 0.19
CA ALA A 405 19.15 17.44 -0.36
C ALA A 405 18.80 16.75 -1.68
N ILE A 406 17.63 16.10 -1.74
CA ILE A 406 17.09 15.45 -2.93
C ILE A 406 16.85 16.46 -4.06
N GLY A 407 16.27 17.62 -3.75
CA GLY A 407 15.94 18.69 -4.70
C GLY A 407 17.14 19.23 -5.48
N LYS A 408 18.38 19.07 -4.97
CA LYS A 408 19.60 19.41 -5.71
C LYS A 408 19.74 18.62 -7.02
N MET A 409 19.14 17.43 -7.10
CA MET A 409 19.17 16.59 -8.30
C MET A 409 18.00 16.83 -9.26
N ARG A 410 17.07 17.74 -8.93
CA ARG A 410 15.87 18.04 -9.74
C ARG A 410 16.19 18.40 -11.20
N SER A 411 17.28 19.13 -11.44
CA SER A 411 17.71 19.52 -12.79
C SER A 411 18.46 18.42 -13.56
N LYS A 412 18.69 17.26 -12.94
CA LYS A 412 19.45 16.12 -13.48
C LYS A 412 18.52 14.92 -13.59
N PRO A 413 17.73 14.81 -14.68
CA PRO A 413 16.63 13.84 -14.77
C PRO A 413 17.09 12.39 -14.57
N ASP A 414 18.26 12.02 -15.07
CA ASP A 414 18.80 10.67 -14.89
C ASP A 414 19.16 10.36 -13.43
N ALA A 415 19.75 11.34 -12.72
CA ALA A 415 20.08 11.22 -11.30
C ALA A 415 18.82 11.22 -10.42
N ALA A 416 17.84 12.06 -10.75
CA ALA A 416 16.54 12.10 -10.09
C ALA A 416 15.83 10.74 -10.15
N ARG A 417 15.74 10.13 -11.34
CA ARG A 417 15.15 8.80 -11.50
C ARG A 417 15.93 7.71 -10.77
N LEU A 418 17.26 7.85 -10.68
CA LEU A 418 18.12 6.94 -9.92
C LEU A 418 17.78 7.00 -8.42
N ILE A 419 17.58 8.20 -7.85
CA ILE A 419 17.18 8.35 -6.44
C ILE A 419 15.84 7.66 -6.16
N VAL A 420 14.81 7.94 -6.95
CA VAL A 420 13.48 7.36 -6.75
C VAL A 420 13.53 5.83 -6.82
N ARG A 421 14.29 5.27 -7.77
CA ARG A 421 14.44 3.82 -7.90
C ARG A 421 15.13 3.19 -6.71
N LEU A 422 16.17 3.83 -6.16
CA LEU A 422 16.79 3.34 -4.94
C LEU A 422 15.80 3.39 -3.77
N CYS A 423 15.05 4.48 -3.62
CA CYS A 423 14.03 4.62 -2.58
C CYS A 423 12.98 3.50 -2.65
N CYS A 424 12.50 3.16 -3.85
CA CYS A 424 11.61 2.01 -4.04
C CYS A 424 12.28 0.69 -3.65
N ALA A 425 13.56 0.50 -3.99
CA ALA A 425 14.29 -0.72 -3.65
C ALA A 425 14.55 -0.89 -2.15
N ILE A 426 14.69 0.22 -1.42
CA ILE A 426 14.78 0.24 0.05
C ILE A 426 13.43 -0.12 0.65
N GLY A 427 12.36 0.54 0.24
CA GLY A 427 11.00 0.24 0.74
C GLY A 427 10.41 -1.07 0.23
N PHE A 428 11.22 -1.94 -0.37
CA PHE A 428 10.88 -3.33 -0.72
C PHE A 428 11.85 -4.33 -0.04
N ALA A 429 12.70 -3.88 0.89
CA ALA A 429 13.80 -4.67 1.42
C ALA A 429 13.32 -5.93 2.18
N ASP A 430 12.18 -5.82 2.87
CA ASP A 430 11.52 -6.87 3.63
C ASP A 430 10.53 -7.71 2.78
N GLY A 431 10.25 -7.26 1.55
CA GLY A 431 9.36 -7.93 0.59
C GLY A 431 7.94 -7.37 0.54
N GLU A 432 7.64 -6.33 1.32
CA GLU A 432 6.43 -5.51 1.23
C GLU A 432 6.82 -4.08 0.83
N PHE A 433 5.90 -3.31 0.27
CA PHE A 433 6.10 -1.87 0.08
C PHE A 433 4.86 -1.16 0.58
N SER A 434 4.96 -0.71 1.83
CA SER A 434 3.82 -0.21 2.58
C SER A 434 3.26 1.07 1.95
N PRO A 435 1.96 1.37 2.17
CA PRO A 435 1.37 2.62 1.69
C PRO A 435 2.09 3.88 2.21
N VAL A 436 2.73 3.80 3.38
CA VAL A 436 3.42 4.94 4.01
C VAL A 436 4.75 5.21 3.31
N GLU A 437 5.53 4.17 3.02
CA GLU A 437 6.76 4.29 2.22
C GLU A 437 6.46 4.74 0.78
N LYS A 438 5.38 4.21 0.18
CA LYS A 438 4.90 4.66 -1.14
C LYS A 438 4.54 6.14 -1.13
N ARG A 439 3.93 6.65 -0.05
CA ARG A 439 3.62 8.08 0.09
C ARG A 439 4.89 8.93 0.14
N ILE A 440 5.90 8.50 0.88
CA ILE A 440 7.21 9.17 0.89
C ILE A 440 7.83 9.17 -0.52
N VAL A 441 7.75 8.07 -1.25
CA VAL A 441 8.23 8.02 -2.65
C VAL A 441 7.46 8.97 -3.57
N HIS A 442 6.15 9.14 -3.38
CA HIS A 442 5.36 10.13 -4.12
C HIS A 442 5.86 11.56 -3.85
N GLU A 443 6.16 11.89 -2.60
CA GLU A 443 6.69 13.20 -2.23
C GLU A 443 8.09 13.44 -2.80
N ILE A 444 8.95 12.42 -2.78
CA ILE A 444 10.27 12.47 -3.43
C ILE A 444 10.12 12.70 -4.95
N CYS A 445 9.14 12.06 -5.60
CA CYS A 445 8.85 12.29 -7.01
C CYS A 445 8.38 13.73 -7.27
N GLN A 446 7.51 14.27 -6.43
CA GLN A 446 7.06 15.67 -6.53
C GLN A 446 8.23 16.65 -6.39
N GLU A 447 9.11 16.44 -5.41
CA GLU A 447 10.31 17.25 -5.20
C GLU A 447 11.27 17.22 -6.39
N LEU A 448 11.32 16.09 -7.10
CA LEU A 448 12.15 15.86 -8.28
C LEU A 448 11.46 16.20 -9.62
N LEU A 449 10.20 16.64 -9.61
CA LEU A 449 9.37 16.87 -10.80
C LEU A 449 9.25 15.62 -11.71
N LEU A 450 9.12 14.46 -11.09
CA LEU A 450 8.90 13.18 -11.75
C LEU A 450 7.45 12.71 -11.57
N ASN A 451 6.93 11.97 -12.55
CA ASN A 451 5.62 11.35 -12.44
C ASN A 451 5.71 10.11 -11.51
N PRO A 452 5.02 10.08 -10.36
CA PRO A 452 5.08 8.94 -9.43
C PRO A 452 4.64 7.62 -10.07
N ALA A 453 3.71 7.66 -11.02
CA ALA A 453 3.21 6.48 -11.73
C ALA A 453 4.29 5.75 -12.55
N GLU A 454 5.45 6.38 -12.80
CA GLU A 454 6.63 5.72 -13.39
C GLU A 454 7.29 4.71 -12.43
N PHE A 455 7.05 4.80 -11.13
CA PHE A 455 7.80 4.08 -10.09
C PHE A 455 6.91 3.31 -9.12
N VAL A 456 5.77 3.89 -8.75
CA VAL A 456 4.84 3.38 -7.77
C VAL A 456 3.42 3.46 -8.34
N SER A 457 2.77 2.30 -8.41
CA SER A 457 1.36 2.14 -8.79
C SER A 457 0.46 2.03 -7.57
#